data_AF-B4N701-F1
#
_entry.id   AF-B4N701-F1
#
_cell.length_a   1.000
_cell.length_b   1.000
_cell.length_c   1.000
_cell.angle_alpha   90.00
_cell.angle_beta   90.00
_cell.angle_gamma   90.00
#
_symmetry.space_group_name_H-M   'P 1'
#
loop_
_entity.id
_entity.type
_entity.pdbx_description
1 polymer ?
#
loop_
_entity_poly.entity_id
_entity_poly.type
_entity_poly.pdbx_seq_one_letter_code
_entity_poly.pdbx_strand_id
1 'polypeptide(L)' 'MSAANKVNHLISSTSRYIAGRNAVQTVYWRTSAGPNPRMMKTNKFCEFDRNQKTPQNVRMQNYNRSFIGKE' A
#
# COMPACT_ATOMS: atom_id res chain seq x y z
N MET A 1 -20.93 13.54 -23.83
CA MET A 1 -19.56 13.26 -23.35
C MET A 1 -19.36 11.75 -23.31
N SER A 2 -18.61 11.21 -24.28
CA SER A 2 -18.49 9.76 -24.55
C SER A 2 -17.70 9.02 -23.45
N ALA A 3 -18.10 7.78 -23.16
CA ALA A 3 -17.59 6.89 -22.12
C ALA A 3 -16.12 6.43 -22.31
N ALA A 4 -15.41 6.96 -23.31
CA ALA A 4 -14.02 6.63 -23.63
C ALA A 4 -12.97 7.16 -22.63
N ASN A 5 -13.35 8.01 -21.66
CA ASN A 5 -12.45 8.51 -20.60
C ASN A 5 -12.28 7.54 -19.41
N LYS A 6 -12.77 6.30 -19.50
CA LYS A 6 -12.66 5.27 -18.44
C LYS A 6 -11.63 4.18 -18.75
N VAL A 7 -10.57 4.49 -19.49
CA VAL A 7 -9.41 3.58 -19.52
C VAL A 7 -8.80 3.62 -18.13
N ASN A 8 -8.88 2.51 -17.40
CA ASN A 8 -8.24 2.38 -16.10
C ASN A 8 -6.75 2.69 -16.28
N HIS A 9 -6.35 3.91 -15.90
CA HIS A 9 -4.96 4.33 -15.90
C HIS A 9 -4.13 3.54 -14.89
N LEU A 10 -4.73 2.65 -14.10
CA LEU A 10 -4.04 1.83 -13.12
C LEU A 10 -3.58 0.51 -13.75
N ILE A 11 -2.27 0.30 -13.77
CA ILE A 11 -1.64 -0.94 -14.22
C ILE A 11 -1.51 -1.91 -13.04
N SER A 12 -0.96 -1.43 -11.92
CA SER A 12 -0.72 -2.25 -10.74
C SER A 12 -0.67 -1.40 -9.49
N SER A 13 -0.80 -2.05 -8.33
CA SER A 13 -0.60 -1.43 -7.03
C SER A 13 0.02 -2.41 -6.05
N THR A 14 0.74 -1.87 -5.07
CA THR A 14 1.34 -2.66 -3.98
C THR A 14 1.24 -1.87 -2.70
N SER A 15 0.70 -2.49 -1.66
CA SER A 15 0.57 -1.92 -0.33
C SER A 15 1.52 -2.63 0.63
N ARG A 16 2.20 -1.86 1.47
CA ARG A 16 3.01 -2.38 2.57
C ARG A 16 2.73 -1.63 3.86
N TYR A 17 2.71 -2.36 4.97
CA TYR A 17 2.70 -1.76 6.30
C TYR A 17 4.13 -1.46 6.75
N ILE A 18 4.36 -0.27 7.30
CA ILE A 18 5.65 0.16 7.83
C ILE A 18 5.58 0.14 9.35
N ALA A 19 6.02 -0.97 9.94
CA ALA A 19 6.19 -1.11 11.39
C ALA A 19 7.12 0.01 11.90
N GLY A 20 6.73 0.72 12.96
CA GLY A 20 7.43 1.89 13.49
C GLY A 20 6.88 3.24 13.01
N ARG A 21 6.29 3.32 11.82
CA ARG A 21 5.52 4.51 11.38
C ARG A 21 4.02 4.38 11.61
N ASN A 22 3.57 3.18 12.00
CA ASN A 22 2.15 2.81 12.07
C ASN A 22 1.39 3.29 10.82
N ALA A 23 1.92 3.01 9.63
CA ALA A 23 1.39 3.57 8.38
C ALA A 23 1.38 2.52 7.27
N VAL A 24 0.38 2.61 6.39
CA VAL A 24 0.35 1.89 5.12
C VAL A 24 0.85 2.81 4.02
N GLN A 25 1.82 2.32 3.26
CA GLN A 25 2.23 2.93 2.00
C GLN A 25 1.65 2.11 0.85
N THR A 26 0.90 2.76 -0.02
CA THR A 26 0.45 2.19 -1.29
C THR A 26 1.15 2.90 -2.43
N VAL A 27 1.75 2.11 -3.31
CA VAL A 27 2.32 2.60 -4.58
C VAL A 27 1.38 2.18 -5.70
N TYR A 28 1.17 3.07 -6.67
CA TYR A 28 0.41 2.80 -7.88
C TYR A 28 1.29 3.04 -9.11
N TRP A 29 1.20 2.12 -10.06
CA TRP A 29 1.80 2.21 -11.37
C TRP A 29 0.68 2.54 -12.34
N ARG A 30 0.81 3.66 -13.04
CA ARG A 30 -0.24 4.20 -13.88
C ARG A 30 0.27 4.56 -15.27
N THR A 31 -0.60 4.48 -16.27
CA THR A 31 -0.35 5.14 -17.55
C THR A 31 -0.78 6.60 -17.46
N SER A 32 0.03 7.51 -17.98
CA SER A 32 -0.36 8.92 -18.10
C SER A 32 -1.47 9.07 -19.14
N ALA A 33 -2.36 10.04 -18.94
CA ALA A 33 -3.32 10.44 -19.97
C ALA A 33 -2.62 11.15 -21.13
N GLY A 34 -3.20 11.06 -22.33
CA GLY A 34 -2.74 11.77 -23.52
C GLY A 34 -2.26 10.86 -24.66
N PRO A 35 -1.90 11.45 -25.81
CA PRO A 35 -1.60 10.73 -27.05
C PRO A 35 -0.33 9.87 -26.99
N ASN A 36 0.57 10.13 -26.03
CA ASN A 36 1.80 9.36 -25.81
C ASN A 36 1.90 8.93 -24.34
N PRO A 37 1.22 7.84 -23.94
CA PRO A 37 1.14 7.43 -22.55
C PRO A 37 2.51 6.98 -22.02
N ARG A 38 2.91 7.50 -20.86
CA ARG A 38 4.12 7.11 -20.13
C ARG A 38 3.75 6.38 -18.85
N MET A 39 4.64 5.51 -18.39
CA MET A 39 4.54 4.88 -17.08
C MET A 39 4.81 5.92 -15.98
N MET A 40 3.90 6.06 -15.03
CA MET A 40 4.01 6.94 -13.87
C MET A 40 3.90 6.12 -12.59
N LYS A 41 4.74 6.47 -11.61
CA LYS A 41 4.69 5.90 -10.26
C LYS A 41 4.15 6.97 -9.31
N THR A 42 3.09 6.66 -8.56
CA THR A 42 2.53 7.54 -7.53
C THR A 42 2.49 6.81 -6.20
N ASN A 43 2.65 7.55 -5.09
CA ASN A 43 2.61 6.99 -3.74
C ASN A 43 1.52 7.67 -2.91
N LYS A 44 0.84 6.88 -2.08
CA LYS A 44 -0.09 7.34 -1.04
C LYS A 44 0.35 6.75 0.29
N PHE A 45 0.35 7.59 1.33
CA PHE A 45 0.54 7.17 2.71
C PHE A 45 -0.77 7.33 3.47
N CYS A 46 -1.08 6.36 4.32
CA CYS A 46 -2.16 6.40 5.29
C CYS A 46 -1.54 6.10 6.66
N GLU A 47 -1.47 7.10 7.51
CA GLU A 47 -0.96 6.96 8.88
C GLU A 47 -2.12 6.57 9.80
N PHE A 48 -1.88 5.62 10.69
CA PHE A 48 -2.79 5.31 11.79
C PHE A 48 -2.34 6.04 13.04
N ASP A 49 -3.29 6.37 13.92
CA ASP A 49 -2.98 6.96 15.21
C ASP A 49 -1.96 6.08 15.95
N ARG A 50 -0.94 6.68 16.57
CA ARG A 50 0.07 5.97 17.37
C ARG A 50 -0.56 5.15 18.50
N ASN A 51 -1.72 5.57 19.00
CA ASN A 51 -2.51 4.87 20.01
C ASN A 51 -3.38 3.74 19.42
N GLN A 52 -3.58 3.73 18.11
CA GLN A 52 -4.34 2.70 17.41
C GLN A 52 -3.47 1.46 17.26
N LYS A 53 -3.70 0.50 18.18
CA LYS A 53 -3.09 -0.82 18.12
C LYS A 53 -3.45 -1.49 16.80
N THR A 54 -2.47 -2.15 16.18
CA THR A 54 -2.70 -2.95 14.98
C THR A 54 -3.84 -3.96 15.26
N PRO A 55 -4.82 -4.11 14.37
CA PRO A 55 -5.95 -5.02 14.57
C PRO A 55 -5.48 -6.41 15.01
N GLN A 56 -6.17 -7.00 15.98
CA GLN A 56 -5.69 -8.20 16.69
C GLN A 56 -5.46 -9.39 15.75
N ASN A 57 -6.25 -9.51 14.69
CA ASN A 57 -6.10 -10.51 13.64
C ASN A 57 -4.82 -10.36 12.81
N VAL A 58 -4.30 -9.14 12.60
CA VAL A 58 -3.02 -8.87 11.93
C VAL A 58 -1.85 -9.07 12.89
N ARG A 59 -2.03 -8.69 14.16
CA ARG A 59 -1.01 -8.78 15.21
C ARG A 59 -0.59 -10.23 15.49
N MET A 60 -1.48 -11.19 15.30
CA MET A 60 -1.23 -12.62 15.54
C MET A 60 -0.68 -13.37 14.32
N GLN A 61 -0.81 -12.83 13.10
CA GLN A 61 -0.40 -13.52 11.87
C GLN A 61 1.12 -13.50 11.63
N ASN A 62 1.84 -12.51 12.17
CA ASN A 62 3.29 -12.34 11.95
C ASN A 62 4.11 -12.42 13.24
N TYR A 63 3.62 -13.09 14.27
CA TYR A 63 4.46 -13.38 15.44
C TYR A 63 5.50 -14.44 15.04
N ASN A 64 6.63 -13.97 14.52
CA ASN A 64 7.76 -14.84 14.25
C ASN A 64 8.33 -15.33 15.59
N ARG A 65 8.00 -16.57 15.94
CA ARG A 65 8.47 -17.23 17.16
C ARG A 65 9.97 -17.55 17.14
N SER A 66 10.69 -17.31 16.04
CA SER A 66 12.13 -17.56 15.97
C SER A 66 12.97 -16.62 16.85
N PHE A 67 12.38 -15.55 17.40
CA PHE A 67 13.07 -14.60 18.30
C PHE A 67 12.83 -14.86 19.79
N ILE A 68 11.99 -15.83 20.17
CA ILE A 68 11.89 -16.24 21.58
C ILE A 68 13.09 -17.16 21.81
N GLY A 69 14.15 -16.59 22.41
CA GLY A 69 15.35 -17.32 22.81
C GLY A 69 14.97 -18.59 23.57
N LYS A 70 15.59 -19.70 23.19
CA LYS A 70 15.57 -20.91 24.00
C LYS A 70 16.42 -20.63 25.23
N GLU A 71 15.78 -20.57 26.40
CA GLU A 71 16.47 -20.85 27.67
C GLU A 71 16.84 -22.33 27.76
#